data_AF-A0A1C6F827-F1
#
_entry.id   AF-A0A1C6F827-F1
#
_cell.length_a   1.000
_cell.length_b   1.000
_cell.length_c   1.000
_cell.angle_alpha   90.00
_cell.angle_beta   90.00
_cell.angle_gamma   90.00
#
_symmetry.space_group_name_H-M   'P 1'
#
loop_
_entity.id
_entity.type
_entity.pdbx_description
1 polymer ?
#
loop_
_entity_poly.entity_id
_entity_poly.type
_entity_poly.pdbx_seq_one_letter_code
_entity_poly.pdbx_strand_id
1 'polypeptide(L)'
;MNKQSIKDFNVGEKAYVVYSNIGYRQPPRMEEVTITKVGRKYITANNCEYYYDDCQNKFIPKENYGISTLLYSSKNSAEEEIKRLQLKPKISTIIQYKIGSFSTEDIKAIYEIVKKYEKSKN
;
A
#
# COMPACT_ATOMS: atom_id res chain seq x y z
N MET A 1 -6.77 -7.82 2.25
CA MET A 1 -5.35 -7.37 2.18
C MET A 1 -4.50 -8.61 2.33
N ASN A 2 -3.56 -8.85 1.41
CA ASN A 2 -2.58 -9.92 1.61
C ASN A 2 -1.80 -9.61 2.87
N LYS A 3 -1.95 -10.45 3.89
CA LYS A 3 -1.26 -10.32 5.17
C LYS A 3 0.13 -10.90 4.98
N GLN A 4 1.14 -10.03 4.99
CA GLN A 4 2.54 -10.44 4.97
C GLN A 4 3.08 -10.51 6.39
N SER A 5 4.06 -11.38 6.61
CA SER A 5 4.70 -11.61 7.90
C SER A 5 6.21 -11.59 7.76
N ILE A 6 6.93 -11.49 8.89
CA ILE A 6 8.40 -11.52 8.87
C ILE A 6 8.96 -12.86 8.38
N LYS A 7 8.16 -13.93 8.45
CA LYS A 7 8.54 -15.27 7.96
C LYS A 7 8.49 -15.40 6.45
N ASP A 8 7.89 -14.41 5.76
CA ASP A 8 7.76 -14.40 4.31
C ASP A 8 9.02 -13.85 3.63
N PHE A 9 10.08 -13.60 4.40
CA PHE A 9 11.33 -13.01 3.94
C PHE A 9 12.51 -13.90 4.35
N ASN A 10 13.40 -14.17 3.41
CA ASN A 10 14.69 -14.80 3.69
C ASN A 10 15.84 -13.95 3.17
N VAL A 11 17.00 -14.06 3.82
CA VAL A 11 18.23 -13.39 3.38
C VAL A 11 18.62 -13.90 1.99
N GLY A 12 18.97 -12.99 1.08
CA GLY A 12 19.31 -13.28 -0.30
C GLY A 12 18.12 -13.34 -1.26
N GLU A 13 16.88 -13.38 -0.76
CA GLU A 13 15.69 -13.36 -1.61
C GLU A 13 15.35 -11.95 -2.11
N LYS A 14 14.59 -11.92 -3.20
CA LYS A 14 14.02 -10.70 -3.76
C LYS A 14 12.81 -10.25 -2.95
N ALA A 15 12.73 -8.96 -2.71
CA ALA A 15 11.56 -8.27 -2.19
C ALA A 15 11.30 -7.00 -3.02
N TYR A 16 10.22 -6.30 -2.70
CA TYR A 16 9.73 -5.20 -3.52
C TYR A 16 9.42 -3.99 -2.65
N VAL A 17 10.08 -2.87 -2.93
CA VAL A 17 9.81 -1.59 -2.26
C VAL A 17 8.86 -0.79 -3.12
N VAL A 18 7.71 -0.43 -2.55
CA VAL A 18 6.72 0.44 -3.18
C VAL A 18 6.88 1.84 -2.63
N TYR A 19 7.13 2.80 -3.52
CA TYR A 19 7.16 4.22 -3.22
C TYR A 19 5.86 4.85 -3.74
N SER A 20 5.05 5.38 -2.84
CA SER A 20 3.76 5.94 -3.21
C SER A 20 3.87 7.32 -3.87
N ASN A 21 4.94 8.06 -3.60
CA ASN A 21 5.19 9.40 -4.16
C ASN A 21 3.99 10.35 -4.02
N ILE A 22 3.15 10.16 -3.00
CA ILE A 22 1.98 11.02 -2.74
C ILE A 22 2.48 12.42 -2.42
N GLY A 23 1.93 13.43 -3.09
CA GLY A 23 2.35 14.83 -2.96
C GLY A 23 3.52 15.24 -3.87
N TYR A 24 4.13 14.29 -4.57
CA TYR A 24 5.17 14.56 -5.57
C TYR A 24 4.58 14.53 -6.99
N ARG A 25 5.28 15.15 -7.95
CA ARG A 25 4.91 15.12 -9.38
C ARG A 25 5.18 13.77 -10.06
N GLN A 26 5.65 12.77 -9.31
CA GLN A 26 6.02 11.46 -9.84
C GLN A 26 4.94 10.43 -9.51
N PRO A 27 4.62 9.50 -10.41
CA PRO A 27 3.69 8.42 -10.12
C PRO A 27 4.27 7.48 -9.05
N PRO A 28 3.41 6.68 -8.38
CA PRO A 28 3.87 5.57 -7.56
C PRO A 28 4.77 4.65 -8.37
N ARG A 29 5.85 4.15 -7.75
CA ARG A 29 6.84 3.29 -8.41
C ARG A 29 7.25 2.13 -7.50
N MET A 30 7.78 1.08 -8.10
CA MET A 30 8.25 -0.12 -7.41
C MET A 30 9.72 -0.38 -7.77
N GLU A 31 10.50 -0.79 -6.78
CA GLU A 31 11.87 -1.28 -6.96
C GLU A 31 11.98 -2.73 -6.46
N GLU A 32 12.69 -3.56 -7.21
CA GLU A 32 13.13 -4.86 -6.73
C GLU A 32 14.39 -4.68 -5.88
N VAL A 33 14.43 -5.31 -4.71
CA VAL A 33 15.55 -5.24 -3.77
C VAL A 33 15.91 -6.63 -3.27
N THR A 34 17.14 -6.80 -2.81
CA THR A 34 17.58 -8.03 -2.13
C THR A 34 17.55 -7.83 -0.62
N ILE A 35 17.02 -8.82 0.09
CA ILE A 35 17.05 -8.84 1.56
C ILE A 35 18.46 -9.15 2.04
N THR A 36 19.03 -8.28 2.86
CA THR A 36 20.38 -8.44 3.43
C THR A 36 20.36 -8.94 4.86
N LYS A 37 19.26 -8.74 5.60
CA LYS A 37 19.10 -9.22 6.98
C LYS A 37 17.63 -9.44 7.32
N VAL A 38 17.35 -10.51 8.04
CA VAL A 38 16.04 -10.76 8.67
C VAL A 38 16.27 -10.89 10.17
N GLY A 39 15.78 -9.92 10.94
CA GLY A 39 15.82 -9.93 12.39
C GLY A 39 14.49 -10.40 13.00
N ARG A 40 14.36 -10.29 14.33
CA ARG A 40 13.11 -10.63 15.02
C ARG A 40 11.98 -9.63 14.78
N LYS A 41 12.31 -8.36 14.57
CA LYS A 41 11.37 -7.25 14.42
C LYS A 41 11.57 -6.45 13.12
N TYR A 42 12.73 -6.60 12.49
CA TYR A 42 13.16 -5.76 11.38
C TYR A 42 13.65 -6.61 10.22
N ILE A 43 13.44 -6.12 9.01
CA ILE A 43 14.01 -6.64 7.77
C ILE A 43 14.90 -5.55 7.20
N THR A 44 16.10 -5.89 6.75
CA THR A 44 17.00 -4.96 6.07
C THR A 44 17.02 -5.27 4.58
N ALA A 45 16.74 -4.27 3.76
CA ALA A 45 16.83 -4.33 2.32
C ALA A 45 17.33 -2.98 1.80
N ASN A 46 18.23 -2.98 0.82
CA ASN A 46 18.78 -1.75 0.22
C ASN A 46 19.32 -0.73 1.26
N ASN A 47 20.06 -1.21 2.27
CA ASN A 47 20.57 -0.42 3.41
C ASN A 47 19.49 0.29 4.26
N CYS A 48 18.22 -0.04 4.07
CA CYS A 48 17.09 0.46 4.85
C CYS A 48 16.56 -0.64 5.76
N GLU A 49 16.26 -0.30 7.02
CA GLU A 49 15.56 -1.19 7.95
C GLU A 49 14.04 -0.94 7.86
N TYR A 50 13.26 -2.02 7.81
CA TYR A 50 11.80 -1.99 7.77
C TYR A 50 11.25 -2.75 8.97
N TYR A 51 10.30 -2.16 9.69
CA TYR A 51 9.61 -2.81 10.81
C TYR A 51 8.16 -3.11 10.45
N TYR A 52 7.59 -4.13 11.09
CA TYR A 52 6.18 -4.45 10.93
C TYR A 52 5.31 -3.51 11.76
N ASP A 53 4.46 -2.75 11.10
CA ASP A 53 3.40 -1.95 11.71
C ASP A 53 2.14 -2.82 11.83
N ASP A 54 1.81 -3.23 13.06
CA ASP A 54 0.64 -4.05 13.38
C ASP A 54 -0.69 -3.33 13.06
N CYS A 55 -0.74 -2.00 13.20
CA CYS A 55 -1.93 -1.20 12.93
C CYS A 55 -2.23 -1.19 11.42
N GLN A 56 -1.19 -1.12 10.59
CA GLN A 56 -1.32 -1.06 9.14
C GLN A 56 -1.16 -2.43 8.45
N ASN A 57 -0.73 -3.45 9.18
CA ASN A 57 -0.32 -4.76 8.67
C ASN A 57 0.68 -4.65 7.50
N LYS A 58 1.72 -3.83 7.67
CA LYS A 58 2.67 -3.45 6.61
C LYS A 58 4.09 -3.33 7.15
N PHE A 59 5.09 -3.58 6.30
CA PHE A 59 6.49 -3.27 6.62
C PHE A 59 6.83 -1.86 6.16
N ILE A 60 7.21 -1.00 7.11
CA ILE A 60 7.50 0.41 6.87
C ILE A 60 8.93 0.77 7.28
N PRO A 61 9.59 1.71 6.60
CA PRO A 61 10.95 2.13 6.95
C PRO A 61 11.05 2.62 8.40
N LYS A 62 12.11 2.22 9.10
CA LYS A 62 12.46 2.69 10.44
C LYS A 62 12.88 4.16 10.43
N GLU A 63 13.73 4.53 9.49
CA GLU A 63 14.13 5.92 9.28
C GLU A 63 13.08 6.61 8.44
N ASN A 64 12.66 7.80 8.87
CA ASN A 64 11.42 8.45 8.49
C ASN A 64 11.47 9.04 7.06
N TYR A 65 11.64 8.18 6.04
CA TYR A 65 11.38 8.48 4.64
C TYR A 65 9.86 8.53 4.47
N GLY A 66 9.31 9.67 4.89
CA GLY A 66 7.94 9.84 5.38
C GLY A 66 6.89 8.95 4.74
N ILE A 67 6.22 8.12 5.56
CA ILE A 67 4.88 7.50 5.45
C ILE A 67 4.47 6.84 4.11
N SER A 68 5.35 6.82 3.11
CA SER A 68 5.00 6.65 1.70
C SER A 68 5.73 5.47 1.05
N THR A 69 6.59 4.79 1.80
CA THR A 69 7.39 3.66 1.32
C THR A 69 7.01 2.40 2.07
N LEU A 70 6.77 1.30 1.36
CA LEU A 70 6.32 0.02 1.92
C LEU A 70 7.14 -1.14 1.34
N LEU A 71 7.51 -2.11 2.18
CA LEU A 71 8.18 -3.33 1.73
C LEU A 71 7.18 -4.47 1.57
N TYR A 72 7.35 -5.24 0.50
CA TYR A 72 6.54 -6.42 0.15
C TYR A 72 7.42 -7.62 -0.16
N SER A 73 7.08 -8.80 0.38
CA SER A 73 7.73 -10.07 0.03
C SER A 73 7.37 -10.56 -1.38
N SER A 74 6.21 -10.16 -1.90
CA SER A 74 5.69 -10.64 -3.19
C SER A 74 5.49 -9.51 -4.19
N LYS A 75 5.90 -9.77 -5.44
CA LYS A 75 5.67 -8.87 -6.58
C LYS A 75 4.18 -8.57 -6.78
N ASN A 76 3.34 -9.59 -6.70
CA ASN A 76 1.89 -9.45 -6.90
C ASN A 76 1.28 -8.50 -5.86
N SER A 77 1.70 -8.61 -4.60
CA SER A 77 1.23 -7.71 -3.54
C SER A 77 1.71 -6.27 -3.75
N ALA A 78 2.94 -6.08 -4.23
CA ALA A 78 3.47 -4.76 -4.55
C ALA A 78 2.77 -4.13 -5.76
N GLU A 79 2.57 -4.89 -6.83
CA GLU A 79 1.82 -4.44 -8.03
C GLU A 79 0.37 -4.07 -7.68
N GLU A 80 -0.27 -4.82 -6.79
CA GLU A 80 -1.61 -4.49 -6.31
C GLU A 80 -1.64 -3.18 -5.52
N GLU A 81 -0.65 -2.93 -4.67
CA GLU A 81 -0.56 -1.64 -3.96
C GLU A 81 -0.33 -0.48 -4.93
N ILE A 82 0.51 -0.64 -5.95
CA ILE A 82 0.70 0.37 -7.01
C ILE A 82 -0.64 0.70 -7.68
N LYS A 83 -1.43 -0.31 -8.07
CA LYS A 83 -2.76 -0.10 -8.65
C LYS A 83 -3.68 0.66 -7.70
N ARG A 84 -3.70 0.30 -6.42
CA ARG A 84 -4.50 1.00 -5.40
C ARG A 84 -4.09 2.46 -5.25
N LEU A 85 -2.78 2.73 -5.21
CA LEU A 85 -2.23 4.09 -5.11
C LEU A 85 -2.56 4.95 -6.33
N GLN A 86 -2.64 4.35 -7.52
CA GLN A 86 -3.02 5.05 -8.76
C GLN A 86 -4.54 5.29 -8.85
N LEU A 87 -5.37 4.35 -8.40
CA LEU A 87 -6.83 4.44 -8.52
C LEU A 87 -7.47 5.32 -7.44
N LYS A 88 -6.99 5.23 -6.20
CA LYS A 88 -7.54 5.97 -5.05
C LYS A 88 -7.71 7.47 -5.30
N PRO A 89 -6.68 8.22 -5.75
CA PRO A 89 -6.84 9.66 -5.99
C PRO A 89 -7.78 9.97 -7.14
N LYS A 90 -7.79 9.14 -8.20
CA LYS A 90 -8.70 9.31 -9.34
C LYS A 90 -10.16 9.17 -8.92
N ILE A 91 -10.47 8.11 -8.19
CA ILE A 91 -11.82 7.86 -7.67
C ILE A 91 -12.23 8.97 -6.71
N SER A 92 -11.36 9.35 -5.77
CA SER A 92 -11.63 10.43 -4.80
C SER A 92 -11.94 11.75 -5.49
N THR A 93 -11.16 12.11 -6.52
CA THR A 93 -11.35 13.34 -7.30
C THR A 93 -12.69 13.32 -8.04
N ILE A 94 -12.99 12.22 -8.72
CA ILE A 94 -14.25 12.06 -9.45
C ILE A 94 -15.44 12.21 -8.50
N ILE A 95 -15.43 11.50 -7.37
CA ILE A 95 -16.52 11.56 -6.40
C ILE A 95 -16.64 12.99 -5.83
N GLN A 96 -15.54 13.60 -5.39
CA GLN A 96 -15.57 14.93 -4.78
C GLN A 96 -16.15 16.00 -5.69
N TYR A 97 -15.80 15.99 -6.98
CA TYR A 97 -16.16 17.08 -7.90
C TYR A 97 -17.33 16.77 -8.83
N LYS A 98 -17.73 15.50 -8.98
CA LYS A 98 -18.74 15.08 -9.97
C LYS A 98 -19.93 14.32 -9.39
N ILE A 99 -19.95 13.98 -8.10
CA ILE A 99 -21.08 13.21 -7.52
C ILE A 99 -22.45 13.85 -7.74
N GLY A 100 -22.54 15.19 -7.74
CA GLY A 100 -23.80 15.90 -8.00
C GLY A 100 -24.32 15.78 -9.45
N SER A 101 -23.48 15.29 -10.38
CA SER A 101 -23.85 15.03 -11.77
C SER A 101 -24.20 13.55 -12.05
N PHE A 102 -24.10 12.69 -11.03
CA PHE A 102 -24.40 11.27 -11.20
C PHE A 102 -25.90 11.04 -11.21
N SER A 103 -26.35 10.03 -11.97
CA SER A 103 -27.75 9.61 -11.92
C SER A 103 -28.09 9.03 -10.54
N THR A 104 -29.39 8.95 -10.22
CA THR A 104 -29.81 8.32 -8.97
C THR A 104 -29.41 6.83 -8.93
N GLU A 105 -29.45 6.18 -10.10
CA GLU A 105 -29.03 4.79 -10.29
C GLU A 105 -27.53 4.61 -10.00
N ASP A 106 -26.68 5.50 -10.50
CA ASP A 106 -25.23 5.48 -10.25
C ASP A 106 -24.91 5.71 -8.77
N ILE A 107 -25.58 6.66 -8.11
CA ILE A 107 -25.41 6.94 -6.68
C ILE A 107 -25.76 5.69 -5.85
N LYS A 108 -26.87 5.01 -6.16
CA LYS A 108 -27.25 3.76 -5.51
C LYS A 108 -26.20 2.67 -5.71
N ALA A 109 -25.72 2.49 -6.94
CA ALA A 109 -24.70 1.48 -7.23
C ALA A 109 -23.39 1.74 -6.47
N ILE A 110 -22.96 3.00 -6.40
CA ILE A 110 -21.77 3.39 -5.62
C ILE A 110 -22.00 3.14 -4.13
N TYR A 111 -23.16 3.54 -3.59
CA TYR A 111 -23.51 3.29 -2.19
C TYR A 111 -23.45 1.79 -1.85
N GLU A 112 -24.01 0.92 -2.70
CA GLU A 112 -23.97 -0.54 -2.52
C GLU A 112 -22.53 -1.10 -2.49
N ILE A 113 -21.60 -0.52 -3.27
CA ILE A 113 -20.19 -0.90 -3.26
C ILE A 113 -19.52 -0.48 -1.95
N VAL A 114 -19.82 0.73 -1.45
CA VAL A 114 -19.12 1.31 -0.28
C VAL A 114 -19.77 0.95 1.06
N LYS A 115 -21.06 0.63 1.10
CA LYS A 115 -21.79 0.30 2.35
C LYS A 115 -21.21 -0.90 3.09
N LYS A 116 -20.56 -1.83 2.37
CA LYS A 116 -19.88 -2.98 2.98
C LYS A 116 -18.72 -2.57 3.90
N TYR A 117 -18.25 -1.33 3.81
CA TYR A 117 -17.23 -0.75 4.67
C TYR A 117 -17.80 0.12 5.81
N GLU A 118 -19.11 0.36 5.89
CA GLU A 118 -19.73 1.12 7.00
C GLU A 118 -19.64 0.39 8.34
N LYS A 119 -19.59 -0.96 8.32
CA LYS A 119 -19.65 -1.80 9.54
C LYS A 119 -18.30 -2.26 10.10
N SER A 120 -17.16 -1.80 9.59
CA SER A 120 -15.83 -2.19 10.10
C SER A 120 -15.30 -1.25 11.20
N LYS A 121 -16.16 -0.86 12.15
CA LYS A 121 -15.75 -0.42 13.49
C LYS A 121 -16.14 -1.51 14.47
N ASN A 122 -15.25 -2.47 14.69
CA ASN A 122 -15.16 -3.31 15.90
C ASN A 122 -13.73 -3.79 16.01
#